data_AF-A0A847X0A2-F1
#
_entry.id   AF-A0A847X0A2-F1
#
_cell.length_a   1.000
_cell.length_b   1.000
_cell.length_c   1.000
_cell.angle_alpha   90.00
_cell.angle_beta   90.00
_cell.angle_gamma   90.00
#
_symmetry.space_group_name_H-M   'P 1'
#
loop_
_entity.id
_entity.type
_entity.pdbx_description
1 polymer ?
#
loop_
_entity_poly.entity_id
_entity_poly.type
_entity_poly.pdbx_seq_one_letter_code
_entity_poly.pdbx_strand_id
1 'polypeptide(L)'
;MFPISAQAAAVDDIVAQLAAQGFADIEVTSTMLGRVRILARRNGRLRELIVNPRTGEVLRDVWISDRDDDDDHDEDDDRDDDDEDDDDDEDDSDDDDD
;
A
#
# COMPACT_ATOMS: atom_id res chain seq x y z
N MET A 1 9.28 38.80 17.61
CA MET A 1 8.07 38.04 17.26
C MET A 1 8.30 37.48 15.86
N PHE A 2 8.67 36.20 15.75
CA PHE A 2 8.78 35.55 14.44
C PHE A 2 7.37 35.22 13.97
N PRO A 3 7.01 35.47 12.70
CA PRO A 3 5.69 35.12 12.20
C PRO A 3 5.51 33.61 12.33
N ILE A 4 4.42 33.20 12.99
CA ILE A 4 3.92 31.84 12.85
C ILE A 4 3.54 31.75 11.37
N SER A 5 4.33 31.02 10.59
CA SER A 5 4.10 30.91 9.16
C SER A 5 2.72 30.29 8.95
N ALA A 6 1.91 30.79 8.01
CA ALA A 6 0.57 30.25 7.73
C ALA A 6 0.58 28.72 7.48
N GLN A 7 1.74 28.20 7.07
CA GLN A 7 2.05 26.78 6.91
C GLN A 7 1.91 25.96 8.19
N ALA A 8 2.31 26.51 9.33
CA ALA A 8 2.19 25.85 10.62
C ALA A 8 0.73 25.81 11.08
N ALA A 9 0.00 26.93 10.93
CA ALA A 9 -1.38 27.04 11.40
C ALA A 9 -2.32 26.00 10.75
N ALA A 10 -2.25 25.80 9.44
CA ALA A 10 -3.09 24.83 8.75
C ALA A 10 -2.81 23.38 9.17
N VAL A 11 -1.54 23.04 9.40
CA VAL A 11 -1.13 21.71 9.88
C VAL A 11 -1.55 21.51 11.33
N ASP A 12 -1.40 22.53 12.17
CA ASP A 12 -1.78 22.52 13.57
C ASP A 12 -3.30 22.29 13.74
N ASP A 13 -4.13 22.92 12.90
CA ASP A 13 -5.58 22.71 12.90
C ASP A 13 -5.96 21.24 12.59
N ILE A 14 -5.29 20.63 11.61
CA ILE A 14 -5.50 19.22 11.26
C ILE A 14 -5.07 18.31 12.41
N VAL A 15 -3.91 18.58 13.02
CA VAL A 15 -3.42 17.82 14.18
C VAL A 15 -4.41 17.92 15.35
N ALA A 16 -4.91 19.13 15.65
CA ALA A 16 -5.92 19.33 16.69
C ALA A 16 -7.21 18.57 16.39
N GLN A 17 -7.66 18.56 15.14
CA GLN A 17 -8.84 17.80 14.71
C GLN A 17 -8.63 16.28 14.85
N LEU A 18 -7.44 15.76 14.53
CA LEU A 18 -7.09 14.35 14.70
C LEU A 18 -7.04 13.97 16.19
N ALA A 19 -6.45 14.81 17.03
CA ALA A 19 -6.44 14.61 18.48
C ALA A 19 -7.88 14.57 19.05
N ALA A 20 -8.76 15.49 18.61
CA ALA A 20 -10.17 15.51 19.02
C ALA A 20 -10.96 14.26 18.56
N GLN A 21 -10.52 13.61 17.49
CA GLN A 21 -11.09 12.34 17.00
C GLN A 21 -10.55 11.10 17.74
N GLY A 22 -9.63 11.28 18.69
CA GLY A 22 -9.04 10.21 19.48
C GLY A 22 -7.89 9.47 18.79
N PHE A 23 -7.21 10.11 17.83
CA PHE A 23 -5.92 9.62 17.35
C PHE A 23 -4.82 9.91 18.36
N ALA A 24 -3.86 8.99 18.45
CA ALA A 24 -2.65 9.06 19.26
C ALA A 24 -1.41 8.94 18.35
N ASP A 25 -0.22 9.11 18.93
CA ASP A 25 1.07 8.98 18.24
C ASP A 25 1.12 9.76 16.92
N ILE A 26 0.72 11.04 16.97
CA ILE A 26 0.65 11.90 15.79
C ILE A 26 2.06 12.40 15.46
N GLU A 27 2.58 11.98 14.31
CA GLU A 27 3.87 12.41 13.79
C GLU A 27 3.66 13.33 12.58
N VAL A 28 4.38 14.46 12.56
CA VAL A 28 4.31 15.45 11.48
C VAL A 28 5.69 15.60 10.87
N THR A 29 5.81 15.23 9.60
CA THR A 29 7.10 15.19 8.90
C THR A 29 7.01 15.94 7.58
N SER A 30 7.94 16.86 7.34
CA SER A 30 8.06 17.55 6.06
C SER A 30 8.65 16.61 5.00
N THR A 31 8.06 16.62 3.82
CA THR A 31 8.60 15.92 2.64
C THR A 31 9.48 16.87 1.81
N MET A 32 10.43 16.31 1.05
CA MET A 32 11.34 17.07 0.18
C MET A 32 10.62 17.88 -0.91
N LEU A 33 9.35 17.56 -1.19
CA LEU A 33 8.52 18.22 -2.21
C LEU A 33 7.68 19.37 -1.62
N GLY A 34 7.96 19.80 -0.38
CA GLY A 34 7.25 20.90 0.26
C GLY A 34 5.84 20.56 0.75
N ARG A 35 5.52 19.26 0.85
CA ARG A 35 4.28 18.75 1.46
C ARG A 35 4.55 18.30 2.89
N VAL A 36 3.51 18.23 3.70
CA VAL A 36 3.58 17.68 5.05
C VAL A 36 2.91 16.32 5.08
N ARG A 37 3.60 15.32 5.64
CA ARG A 37 3.05 14.01 5.95
C ARG A 37 2.65 13.99 7.43
N ILE A 38 1.42 13.61 7.72
CA ILE A 38 0.91 13.42 9.07
C ILE A 38 0.58 11.94 9.22
N LEU A 39 1.23 11.26 10.16
CA LEU A 39 0.89 9.90 10.56
C LEU A 39 0.14 9.97 11.88
N ALA A 40 -0.99 9.28 11.98
CA ALA A 40 -1.81 9.27 13.18
C ALA A 40 -2.31 7.85 13.46
N ARG A 41 -2.12 7.36 14.69
CA ARG A 41 -2.50 6.00 15.08
C ARG A 41 -3.82 5.98 15.83
N ARG A 42 -4.70 5.03 15.51
CA ARG A 42 -5.93 4.78 16.27
C ARG A 42 -6.34 3.32 16.15
N ASN A 43 -6.59 2.67 17.29
CA ASN A 43 -7.08 1.28 17.36
C ASN A 43 -6.24 0.27 16.57
N GLY A 44 -4.90 0.39 16.60
CA GLY A 44 -4.00 -0.50 15.83
C GLY A 44 -4.07 -0.31 14.31
N ARG A 45 -4.52 0.86 13.86
CA ARG A 45 -4.47 1.29 12.47
C ARG A 45 -3.73 2.61 12.39
N LEU A 46 -2.92 2.77 11.36
CA LEU A 46 -2.27 4.03 11.02
C LEU A 46 -3.11 4.74 9.96
N ARG A 47 -3.21 6.05 10.08
CA ARG A 47 -3.76 6.92 9.04
C ARG A 47 -2.66 7.83 8.57
N GLU A 48 -2.40 7.83 7.27
CA GLU A 48 -1.46 8.73 6.64
C GLU A 48 -2.21 9.81 5.88
N LEU A 49 -1.88 11.07 6.17
CA LEU A 49 -2.35 12.23 5.45
C LEU A 49 -1.16 12.95 4.79
N ILE A 50 -1.29 13.29 3.51
CA ILE A 50 -0.37 14.20 2.83
C ILE A 50 -1.10 15.51 2.62
N VAL A 51 -0.54 16.61 3.12
CA VAL A 51 -1.16 17.93 3.13
C VAL A 51 -0.29 18.92 2.38
N ASN A 52 -0.92 19.81 1.61
CA ASN A 52 -0.28 21.03 1.15
C ASN A 52 -0.27 22.05 2.31
N PRO A 53 0.88 22.32 2.96
CA PRO A 53 0.91 23.15 4.15
C PRO A 53 0.50 24.59 3.87
N ARG A 54 0.60 25.08 2.62
CA ARG A 54 0.23 26.48 2.30
C ARG A 54 -1.27 26.71 2.26
N THR A 55 -2.05 25.70 1.86
CA THR A 55 -3.50 25.81 1.67
C THR A 55 -4.29 25.00 2.68
N GLY A 56 -3.67 24.03 3.37
CA GLY A 56 -4.35 23.05 4.21
C GLY A 56 -5.06 21.94 3.42
N GLU A 57 -4.89 21.89 2.11
CA GLU A 57 -5.52 20.89 1.25
C GLU A 57 -4.92 19.49 1.52
N VAL A 58 -5.80 18.51 1.74
CA VAL A 58 -5.42 17.11 1.87
C VAL A 58 -5.28 16.48 0.49
N LEU A 59 -4.06 16.12 0.13
CA LEU A 59 -3.68 15.52 -1.16
C LEU A 59 -3.75 13.99 -1.14
N ARG A 60 -3.60 13.38 0.04
CA ARG A 60 -3.71 11.92 0.25
C ARG A 60 -4.29 11.66 1.64
N ASP A 61 -5.15 10.67 1.75
CA ASP A 61 -5.69 10.14 3.00
C ASP A 61 -5.86 8.63 2.86
N VAL A 62 -5.03 7.85 3.54
CA VAL A 62 -5.06 6.38 3.47
C VAL A 62 -4.93 5.77 4.86
N TRP A 63 -5.57 4.62 5.03
CA TRP A 63 -5.42 3.79 6.23
C TRP A 63 -4.44 2.66 5.93
N ILE A 64 -3.48 2.45 6.83
CA ILE A 64 -2.46 1.42 6.77
C ILE A 64 -2.69 0.51 7.98
N SER A 65 -2.81 -0.80 7.76
CA SER A 65 -2.80 -1.79 8.83
C SER A 65 -1.42 -1.85 9.46
N ASP A 66 -1.35 -1.87 10.79
CA ASP A 66 -0.08 -2.09 11.51
C ASP A 66 0.44 -3.53 11.40
N ARG A 67 -0.33 -4.43 10.75
CA ARG A 67 0.10 -5.80 10.45
C ARG A 67 0.72 -5.76 9.08
N ASP A 68 1.97 -6.20 9.05
CA ASP A 68 2.83 -6.34 7.89
C ASP A 68 2.02 -6.75 6.66
N ASP A 69 2.08 -5.89 5.65
CA ASP A 69 1.65 -6.18 4.28
C ASP A 69 2.73 -7.12 3.70
N ASP A 70 2.82 -8.33 4.27
CA ASP A 70 3.63 -9.47 3.79
C ASP A 70 2.72 -10.45 3.01
N ASP A 71 1.64 -9.93 2.41
CA ASP A 71 0.74 -10.71 1.54
C ASP A 71 1.05 -10.46 0.05
N ASP A 72 2.32 -10.26 -0.30
CA ASP A 72 2.84 -10.57 -1.64
C ASP A 72 3.24 -12.06 -1.65
N HIS A 73 2.25 -12.96 -1.63
CA HIS A 73 2.50 -14.33 -2.09
C HIS A 73 2.54 -14.30 -3.62
N ASP A 74 3.75 -14.07 -4.14
CA ASP A 74 4.15 -14.54 -5.46
C ASP A 74 4.01 -16.08 -5.45
N GLU A 75 2.83 -16.58 -5.80
CA GLU A 75 2.64 -17.98 -6.18
C GLU A 75 3.23 -18.17 -7.59
N ASP A 76 4.56 -18.15 -7.67
CA ASP A 76 5.32 -18.78 -8.75
C ASP A 76 5.15 -20.30 -8.61
N ASP A 77 4.01 -20.83 -9.06
CA ASP A 77 3.80 -22.28 -9.20
C ASP A 77 4.46 -22.71 -10.54
N ASP A 78 5.79 -22.60 -10.57
CA ASP A 78 6.65 -23.28 -11.53
C ASP A 78 6.56 -24.79 -11.25
N ARG A 79 5.63 -25.47 -11.92
CA ARG A 79 5.67 -26.93 -12.06
C ARG A 79 6.14 -27.28 -13.45
N ASP A 80 7.46 -27.24 -13.59
CA ASP A 80 8.20 -28.16 -14.44
C ASP A 80 8.05 -29.56 -13.82
N ASP A 81 7.01 -30.29 -14.22
CA ASP A 81 7.05 -31.76 -14.16
C ASP A 81 7.35 -32.25 -15.58
N ASP A 82 8.65 -32.19 -15.89
CA ASP A 82 9.29 -33.08 -16.85
C ASP A 82 9.11 -34.51 -16.34
N ASP A 83 8.19 -35.27 -16.93
CA ASP A 83 8.25 -36.73 -16.88
C ASP A 83 8.35 -37.25 -18.32
N GLU A 84 9.60 -37.65 -18.60
CA GLU A 84 10.10 -38.29 -19.79
C GLU A 84 9.45 -39.67 -20.02
N ASP A 85 9.28 -39.98 -21.31
CA ASP A 85 9.33 -41.30 -21.97
C ASP A 85 8.38 -42.44 -21.52
N ASP A 86 7.54 -42.88 -22.45
CA ASP A 86 7.56 -44.31 -22.81
C ASP A 86 7.22 -44.47 -24.30
N ASP A 87 8.25 -44.87 -25.05
CA ASP A 87 8.16 -45.48 -26.37
C ASP A 87 7.33 -46.77 -26.30
N ASP A 88 6.79 -47.17 -27.44
CA ASP A 88 6.54 -48.55 -27.92
C ASP A 88 5.20 -48.56 -28.68
N ASP A 89 5.19 -48.38 -30.00
CA ASP A 89 5.63 -49.27 -31.07
C ASP A 89 4.45 -50.00 -31.73
N GLU A 90 4.57 -50.09 -33.06
CA GLU A 90 3.95 -51.09 -33.96
C GLU A 90 2.45 -50.89 -34.28
N ASP A 91 2.11 -50.37 -35.47
CA ASP A 91 2.11 -51.07 -36.77
C ASP A 91 1.17 -52.29 -36.77
N ASP A 92 0.01 -52.17 -37.41
CA ASP A 92 -0.18 -52.66 -38.78
C ASP A 92 -1.68 -52.66 -39.15
N SER A 93 -1.93 -52.09 -40.33
CA SER A 93 -2.85 -52.50 -41.40
C SER A 93 -4.27 -53.11 -41.16
N ASP A 94 -5.17 -52.55 -41.97
CA ASP A 94 -6.14 -53.20 -42.88
C ASP A 94 -7.66 -53.22 -42.59
N ASP A 95 -8.34 -53.04 -43.73
CA ASP A 95 -9.73 -53.29 -44.14
C ASP A 95 -10.83 -52.26 -43.78
N ASP A 96 -11.30 -51.48 -44.76
CA ASP A 96 -12.40 -51.79 -45.72
C ASP A 96 -13.80 -51.60 -45.06
N ASP A 97 -14.83 -50.99 -45.64
CA ASP A 97 -15.29 -50.94 -47.03
C ASP A 97 -16.46 -49.90 -47.11
N ASP A 98 -16.71 -49.38 -48.33
CA ASP A 98 -17.87 -48.65 -48.91
C ASP A 98 -18.58 -47.46 -48.19
#